data_AF-A0A552I7U6-F1
#
_entry.id   AF-A0A552I7U6-F1
#
_cell.length_a   1.000
_cell.length_b   1.000
_cell.length_c   1.000
_cell.angle_alpha   90.00
_cell.angle_beta   90.00
_cell.angle_gamma   90.00
#
_symmetry.space_group_name_H-M   'P 1'
#
loop_
_entity.id
_entity.type
_entity.pdbx_description
1 polymer ?
#
loop_
_entity_poly.entity_id
_entity_poly.type
_entity_poly.pdbx_seq_one_letter_code
_entity_poly.pdbx_strand_id
1 'polypeptide(L)'
;MPIYWEILDKKGSSNLEEQQRVLEKILTVLSGHKIVVLGDREFCSVSLGKWLQKKSLYFCLRQKQSPNVKTKEGIYQEMRELGLSPGSQLFLKDVNLTKERGFGPFNLAGKWKKTYRGFQTKEPWYILTNLGDLETAIMAYQ
;
A
#
# COMPACT_ATOMS: atom_id res chain seq x y z
N MET A 1 20.37 10.59 -1.14
CA MET A 1 21.36 9.50 -1.16
C MET A 1 20.70 8.25 -0.59
N PRO A 2 20.76 7.08 -1.26
CA PRO A 2 20.09 5.89 -0.74
C PRO A 2 20.93 5.21 0.35
N ILE A 3 20.27 4.70 1.40
CA ILE A 3 20.94 4.12 2.59
C ILE A 3 21.38 2.67 2.31
N TYR A 4 20.56 1.92 1.59
CA TYR A 4 20.85 0.56 1.19
C TYR A 4 20.06 0.25 -0.08
N TRP A 5 20.70 -0.40 -1.04
CA TRP A 5 20.05 -0.98 -2.20
C TRP A 5 20.74 -2.27 -2.58
N GLU A 6 20.02 -3.14 -3.29
CA GLU A 6 20.56 -4.40 -3.77
C GLU A 6 20.13 -4.62 -5.21
N ILE A 7 21.08 -5.02 -6.05
CA ILE A 7 20.83 -5.39 -7.44
C ILE A 7 20.61 -6.89 -7.45
N LEU A 8 19.45 -7.32 -7.96
CA LEU A 8 19.11 -8.74 -8.05
C LEU A 8 19.66 -9.30 -9.36
N ASP A 9 20.38 -10.42 -9.28
CA ASP A 9 20.95 -11.11 -10.45
C ASP A 9 19.90 -11.99 -11.14
N LYS A 10 18.76 -11.40 -11.49
CA LYS A 10 17.67 -12.06 -12.21
C LYS A 10 16.89 -11.08 -13.08
N LYS A 11 16.31 -11.60 -14.16
CA LYS A 11 15.33 -10.87 -14.97
C LYS A 11 13.95 -11.01 -14.35
N GLY A 12 13.31 -9.89 -14.01
CA GLY A 12 11.94 -9.85 -13.47
C GLY A 12 11.83 -9.02 -12.19
N SER A 13 10.67 -9.10 -11.53
CA SER A 13 10.40 -8.38 -10.29
C SER A 13 11.01 -9.07 -9.06
N SER A 14 11.21 -8.31 -7.98
CA SER A 14 11.59 -8.86 -6.68
C SER A 14 10.49 -9.79 -6.13
N ASN A 15 10.89 -10.85 -5.44
CA ASN A 15 9.98 -11.73 -4.70
C ASN A 15 9.86 -11.26 -3.23
N LEU A 16 8.92 -11.86 -2.49
CA LEU A 16 8.67 -11.47 -1.10
C LEU A 16 9.91 -11.64 -0.21
N GLU A 17 10.67 -12.72 -0.38
CA GLU A 17 11.85 -13.02 0.43
C GLU A 17 12.98 -12.00 0.22
N GLU A 18 13.22 -11.60 -1.03
CA GLU A 18 14.19 -10.56 -1.36
C GLU A 18 13.78 -9.21 -0.78
N GLN A 19 12.50 -8.85 -0.88
CA GLN A 19 11.96 -7.63 -0.29
C GLN A 19 12.14 -7.64 1.23
N GLN A 20 11.81 -8.75 1.90
CA GLN A 20 12.02 -8.91 3.33
C GLN A 20 13.49 -8.78 3.71
N ARG A 21 14.39 -9.45 2.99
CA ARG A 21 15.85 -9.42 3.26
C ARG A 21 16.43 -8.00 3.17
N VAL A 22 16.04 -7.24 2.13
CA VAL A 22 16.46 -5.85 1.95
C VAL A 22 15.91 -4.98 3.08
N LEU A 23 14.62 -5.12 3.40
CA LEU A 23 13.97 -4.36 4.46
C LEU A 23 14.59 -4.69 5.83
N GLU A 24 14.87 -5.94 6.15
CA GLU A 24 15.45 -6.35 7.44
C GLU A 24 16.79 -5.67 7.74
N LYS A 25 17.65 -5.51 6.74
CA LYS A 25 18.92 -4.79 6.89
C LYS A 25 18.68 -3.32 7.25
N ILE A 26 17.75 -2.68 6.54
CA ILE A 26 17.38 -1.27 6.79
C ILE A 26 16.73 -1.12 8.17
N LEU A 27 15.83 -2.02 8.54
CA LEU A 27 15.14 -2.00 9.83
C LEU A 27 16.12 -2.17 11.01
N THR A 28 17.18 -2.97 10.83
CA THR A 28 18.23 -3.12 11.83
C THR A 28 19.01 -1.81 12.02
N VAL A 29 19.38 -1.16 10.92
CA VAL A 29 20.09 0.13 10.94
C VAL A 29 19.24 1.24 11.54
N LEU A 30 17.94 1.25 11.23
CA LEU A 30 16.98 2.26 11.70
C LEU A 30 16.29 1.89 13.02
N SER A 31 16.84 0.92 13.76
CA SER A 31 16.30 0.50 15.05
C SER A 31 16.17 1.70 16.01
N GLY A 32 15.07 1.74 16.76
CA GLY A 32 14.75 2.84 17.67
C GLY A 32 13.95 4.00 17.06
N HIS A 33 13.67 3.98 15.75
CA HIS A 33 12.84 4.98 15.09
C HIS A 33 11.45 4.43 14.73
N LYS A 34 10.47 5.34 14.61
CA LYS A 34 9.16 5.00 14.03
C LYS A 34 9.31 4.96 12.51
N ILE A 35 9.27 3.77 11.94
CA ILE A 35 9.49 3.54 10.50
C ILE A 35 8.14 3.40 9.78
N VAL A 36 7.99 4.13 8.67
CA VAL A 36 6.90 3.96 7.71
C VAL A 36 7.49 3.47 6.38
N VAL A 37 7.06 2.29 5.94
CA VAL A 37 7.50 1.70 4.67
C VAL A 37 6.59 2.15 3.53
N LEU A 38 7.14 2.83 2.53
CA LEU A 38 6.42 3.27 1.34
C LEU A 38 6.74 2.33 0.18
N GLY A 39 5.72 1.70 -0.40
CA GLY A 39 5.87 0.83 -1.57
C GLY A 39 5.03 1.35 -2.74
N ASP A 40 5.61 1.43 -3.93
CA ASP A 40 4.89 1.76 -5.17
C ASP A 40 4.20 0.51 -5.76
N ARG A 41 3.63 0.62 -6.97
CA ARG A 41 2.84 -0.41 -7.67
C ARG A 41 3.49 -1.79 -7.81
N GLU A 42 4.81 -1.89 -7.70
CA GLU A 42 5.54 -3.17 -7.72
C GLU A 42 5.50 -3.91 -6.38
N PHE A 43 5.20 -3.19 -5.29
CA PHE A 43 5.13 -3.72 -3.92
C PHE A 43 3.68 -3.94 -3.48
N CYS A 44 2.81 -4.33 -4.41
CA CYS A 44 1.38 -4.55 -4.15
C CYS A 44 1.07 -5.89 -3.44
N SER A 45 2.08 -6.64 -3.02
CA SER A 45 1.89 -7.94 -2.38
C SER A 45 1.25 -7.79 -1.00
N VAL A 46 0.07 -8.41 -0.81
CA VAL A 46 -0.64 -8.43 0.47
C VAL A 46 0.16 -9.20 1.53
N SER A 47 0.97 -10.16 1.12
CA SER A 47 1.92 -10.89 1.98
C SER A 47 3.00 -9.98 2.57
N LEU A 48 3.45 -8.97 1.82
CA LEU A 48 4.39 -7.98 2.34
C LEU A 48 3.73 -7.13 3.43
N GLY A 49 2.50 -6.66 3.21
CA GLY A 49 1.73 -5.92 4.21
C GLY A 49 1.53 -6.71 5.51
N LYS A 50 1.20 -8.01 5.40
CA LYS A 50 1.07 -8.90 6.57
C LYS A 50 2.38 -9.06 7.34
N TRP A 51 3.49 -9.21 6.63
CA TRP A 51 4.81 -9.30 7.25
C TRP A 51 5.19 -8.00 7.98
N LEU A 52 4.96 -6.84 7.35
CA LEU A 52 5.20 -5.52 7.96
C LEU A 52 4.35 -5.32 9.21
N GLN A 53 3.07 -5.72 9.17
CA GLN A 53 2.18 -5.68 10.32
C GLN A 53 2.67 -6.60 11.45
N LYS A 54 3.14 -7.81 11.15
CA LYS A 54 3.71 -8.72 12.15
C LYS A 54 4.95 -8.13 12.83
N LYS A 55 5.72 -7.32 12.10
CA LYS A 55 6.87 -6.58 12.66
C LYS A 55 6.48 -5.28 13.37
N SER A 56 5.18 -5.01 13.53
CA SER A 56 4.65 -3.76 14.13
C SER A 56 5.14 -2.49 13.42
N LEU A 57 5.36 -2.58 12.11
CA LEU A 57 5.79 -1.45 11.28
C LEU A 57 4.60 -0.78 10.62
N TYR A 58 4.71 0.52 10.40
CA TYR A 58 3.74 1.25 9.59
C TYR A 58 4.09 1.11 8.11
N PHE A 59 3.08 1.11 7.25
CA PHE A 59 3.32 1.02 5.81
C PHE A 59 2.24 1.70 4.98
N CYS A 60 2.61 2.09 3.77
CA CYS A 60 1.75 2.58 2.70
C CYS A 60 2.17 1.89 1.40
N LEU A 61 1.40 0.88 0.98
CA LEU A 61 1.68 0.10 -0.23
C LEU A 61 0.66 0.45 -1.30
N ARG A 62 1.12 1.04 -2.40
CA ARG A 62 0.25 1.41 -3.52
C ARG A 62 -0.25 0.16 -4.25
N GLN A 63 -1.56 0.08 -4.37
CA GLN A 63 -2.27 -0.98 -5.04
C GLN A 63 -2.55 -0.60 -6.51
N LYS A 64 -2.50 -1.61 -7.38
CA LYS A 64 -3.07 -1.49 -8.73
C LYS A 64 -4.60 -1.48 -8.61
N GLN A 65 -5.28 -1.04 -9.67
CA GLN A 65 -6.74 -0.93 -9.71
C GLN A 65 -7.51 -2.25 -9.88
N SER A 66 -6.80 -3.38 -9.89
CA SER A 66 -7.33 -4.71 -10.21
C SER A 66 -7.80 -5.58 -9.03
N PRO A 67 -7.38 -5.40 -7.76
CA PRO A 67 -7.80 -6.29 -6.68
C PRO A 67 -9.23 -6.01 -6.21
N ASN A 68 -9.92 -7.06 -5.77
CA ASN A 68 -11.22 -6.99 -5.13
C ASN A 68 -11.04 -6.62 -3.65
N VAL A 69 -11.80 -5.66 -3.15
CA VAL A 69 -11.78 -5.26 -1.74
C VAL A 69 -13.00 -5.86 -1.06
N LYS A 70 -12.78 -6.59 0.03
CA LYS A 70 -13.83 -7.03 0.93
C LYS A 70 -13.97 -6.05 2.08
N THR A 71 -15.13 -5.43 2.22
CA THR A 71 -15.44 -4.55 3.36
C THR A 71 -15.78 -5.36 4.61
N LYS A 72 -15.86 -4.68 5.76
CA LYS A 72 -16.32 -5.26 7.05
C LYS A 72 -17.68 -5.93 6.95
N GLU A 73 -18.55 -5.43 6.10
CA GLU A 73 -19.90 -5.98 5.85
C GLU A 73 -19.87 -7.30 5.07
N GLY A 74 -18.68 -7.74 4.64
CA GLY A 74 -18.50 -8.97 3.90
C GLY A 74 -18.71 -8.83 2.40
N ILE A 75 -19.01 -7.62 1.92
CA ILE A 75 -19.27 -7.30 0.52
C ILE A 75 -17.93 -7.22 -0.21
N TYR A 76 -17.81 -8.02 -1.28
CA TYR A 76 -16.71 -7.90 -2.23
C TYR A 76 -17.10 -6.87 -3.29
N GLN A 77 -16.24 -5.88 -3.49
CA GLN A 77 -16.41 -4.86 -4.51
C GLN A 77 -15.07 -4.61 -5.21
N GLU A 78 -15.11 -4.30 -6.51
CA GLU A 78 -13.89 -3.92 -7.20
C GLU A 78 -13.40 -2.56 -6.70
N MET A 79 -12.07 -2.36 -6.67
CA MET A 79 -11.51 -1.05 -6.32
C MET A 79 -12.10 0.08 -7.17
N ARG A 80 -12.38 -0.18 -8.45
CA ARG A 80 -12.93 0.80 -9.39
C ARG A 80 -14.36 1.23 -9.04
N GLU A 81 -15.11 0.36 -8.37
CA GLU A 81 -16.50 0.59 -7.97
C GLU A 81 -16.60 1.29 -6.61
N LEU A 82 -15.47 1.59 -5.96
CA LEU A 82 -15.42 2.31 -4.68
C LEU A 82 -15.86 3.79 -4.76
N GLY A 83 -16.36 4.25 -5.92
CA GLY A 83 -16.93 5.59 -6.08
C GLY A 83 -15.91 6.73 -6.09
N LEU A 84 -14.63 6.43 -6.31
CA LEU A 84 -13.63 7.49 -6.50
C LEU A 84 -13.84 8.19 -7.84
N SER A 85 -13.82 9.51 -7.81
CA SER A 85 -13.97 10.40 -8.96
C SER A 85 -12.93 11.52 -8.86
N PRO A 86 -12.54 12.18 -9.97
CA PRO A 86 -11.51 13.22 -9.94
C PRO A 86 -11.79 14.31 -8.89
N GLY A 87 -10.91 14.44 -7.90
CA GLY A 87 -11.05 15.37 -6.78
C GLY A 87 -11.64 14.77 -5.50
N SER A 88 -12.06 13.51 -5.51
CA SER A 88 -12.55 12.83 -4.31
C SER A 88 -11.45 12.01 -3.62
N GLN A 89 -11.73 11.71 -2.35
CA GLN A 89 -10.91 10.88 -1.50
C GLN A 89 -11.81 9.89 -0.77
N LEU A 90 -11.25 8.75 -0.39
CA LEU A 90 -11.95 7.66 0.27
C LEU A 90 -11.04 7.07 1.33
N PHE A 91 -11.61 6.65 2.47
CA PHE A 91 -10.90 5.86 3.45
C PHE A 91 -11.77 4.73 3.95
N LEU A 92 -11.36 3.50 3.67
CA LEU A 92 -12.03 2.30 4.17
C LEU A 92 -11.16 1.68 5.26
N LYS A 93 -11.76 1.47 6.43
CA LYS A 93 -11.09 0.80 7.54
C LYS A 93 -11.38 -0.70 7.52
N ASP A 94 -10.40 -1.48 7.95
CA ASP A 94 -10.52 -2.92 8.17
C ASP A 94 -11.01 -3.72 6.95
N VAL A 95 -10.45 -3.42 5.78
CA VAL A 95 -10.71 -4.12 4.53
C VAL A 95 -9.73 -5.27 4.30
N ASN A 96 -10.17 -6.26 3.51
CA ASN A 96 -9.33 -7.35 3.02
C ASN A 96 -9.19 -7.28 1.50
N LEU A 97 -7.97 -7.28 0.98
CA LEU A 97 -7.70 -7.17 -0.46
C LEU A 97 -7.79 -8.49 -1.24
N THR A 98 -7.79 -9.63 -0.56
CA THR A 98 -7.84 -10.93 -1.21
C THR A 98 -8.99 -11.77 -0.67
N LYS A 99 -9.44 -12.74 -1.47
CA LYS A 99 -10.41 -13.76 -1.06
C LYS A 99 -9.80 -14.78 -0.08
N GLU A 100 -8.49 -14.75 0.10
CA GLU A 100 -7.77 -15.67 0.98
C GLU A 100 -8.02 -15.31 2.44
N ARG A 101 -8.56 -16.27 3.19
CA ARG A 101 -8.84 -16.11 4.63
C ARG A 101 -7.52 -15.93 5.39
N GLY A 102 -7.43 -14.90 6.24
CA GLY A 102 -6.32 -14.72 7.18
C GLY A 102 -5.29 -13.65 6.80
N PHE A 103 -5.59 -12.81 5.80
CA PHE A 103 -4.97 -11.49 5.71
C PHE A 103 -5.71 -10.57 6.68
N GLY A 104 -4.96 -9.83 7.51
CA GLY A 104 -5.54 -9.03 8.58
C GLY A 104 -6.36 -7.86 8.04
N PRO A 105 -7.23 -7.26 8.86
CA PRO A 105 -7.89 -6.02 8.49
C PRO A 105 -6.82 -4.93 8.25
N PHE A 106 -6.78 -4.40 7.04
CA PHE A 106 -5.96 -3.26 6.68
C PHE A 106 -6.85 -2.06 6.35
N ASN A 107 -6.29 -0.86 6.36
CA ASN A 107 -6.98 0.32 5.89
C ASN A 107 -6.64 0.56 4.42
N LEU A 108 -7.59 1.09 3.66
CA LEU A 108 -7.42 1.46 2.27
C LEU A 108 -7.71 2.94 2.11
N ALA A 109 -6.67 3.69 1.78
CA ALA A 109 -6.77 5.09 1.40
C ALA A 109 -6.89 5.22 -0.12
N GLY A 110 -7.88 5.99 -0.57
CA GLY A 110 -8.15 6.30 -1.95
C GLY A 110 -8.01 7.80 -2.20
N LYS A 111 -7.27 8.19 -3.23
CA LYS A 111 -7.17 9.59 -3.66
C LYS A 111 -7.20 9.68 -5.18
N TRP A 112 -8.11 10.47 -5.72
CA TRP A 112 -8.05 10.87 -7.13
C TRP A 112 -7.78 12.36 -7.22
N LYS A 113 -6.61 12.74 -7.76
CA LYS A 113 -6.27 14.16 -7.91
C LYS A 113 -7.22 14.82 -8.91
N LYS A 114 -7.63 16.06 -8.61
CA LYS A 114 -8.45 16.89 -9.50
C LYS A 114 -7.68 17.17 -10.78
N THR A 115 -8.37 17.19 -11.92
CA THR A 115 -7.81 17.63 -13.19
C THR A 115 -7.36 19.09 -13.06
N TYR A 116 -6.10 19.38 -13.36
CA TYR A 116 -5.57 20.73 -13.30
C TYR A 116 -4.91 21.09 -14.63
N ARG A 117 -5.35 22.21 -15.23
CA ARG A 117 -4.81 22.74 -16.50
C ARG A 117 -4.65 21.70 -17.62
N GLY A 118 -5.65 20.85 -17.83
CA GLY A 118 -5.64 19.81 -18.87
C GLY A 118 -4.87 18.52 -18.52
N PHE A 119 -4.15 18.48 -17.39
CA PHE A 119 -3.55 17.24 -16.88
C PHE A 119 -4.55 16.46 -16.03
N GLN A 120 -5.13 15.42 -16.64
CA GLN A 120 -5.98 14.45 -15.95
C GLN A 120 -5.11 13.29 -15.45
N THR A 121 -5.14 13.02 -14.14
CA THR A 121 -4.58 11.77 -13.63
C THR A 121 -5.50 10.64 -14.12
N LYS A 122 -4.96 9.78 -15.00
CA LYS A 122 -5.70 8.69 -15.65
C LYS A 122 -6.26 7.66 -14.66
N GLU A 123 -5.69 7.58 -13.46
CA GLU A 123 -5.99 6.53 -12.50
C GLU A 123 -5.97 7.06 -11.05
N PRO A 124 -6.97 6.72 -10.22
CA PRO A 124 -6.92 6.93 -8.77
C PRO A 124 -5.75 6.20 -8.11
N TRP A 125 -5.30 6.72 -6.98
CA TRP A 125 -4.34 6.07 -6.11
C TRP A 125 -5.08 5.30 -5.03
N TYR A 126 -4.81 4.01 -4.94
CA TYR A 126 -5.22 3.14 -3.85
C TYR A 126 -3.98 2.80 -3.03
N ILE A 127 -4.04 3.03 -1.73
CA ILE A 127 -2.93 2.84 -0.81
C ILE A 127 -3.41 1.94 0.31
N LEU A 128 -2.84 0.74 0.40
CA LEU A 128 -3.02 -0.15 1.53
C LEU A 128 -2.13 0.30 2.68
N THR A 129 -2.71 0.49 3.85
CA THR A 129 -2.00 1.00 5.01
C THR A 129 -2.55 0.46 6.32
N ASN A 130 -1.74 0.46 7.36
CA ASN A 130 -2.18 0.26 8.75
C ASN A 130 -2.18 1.57 9.56
N LEU A 131 -2.04 2.72 8.90
CA LEU A 131 -2.19 4.05 9.53
C LEU A 131 -3.66 4.32 9.89
N GLY A 132 -3.88 5.09 10.95
CA GLY A 132 -5.20 5.33 11.52
C GLY A 132 -6.11 6.27 10.72
N ASP A 133 -5.51 7.07 9.83
CA ASP A 133 -6.18 8.16 9.14
C ASP A 133 -5.70 8.33 7.69
N LEU A 134 -6.62 8.87 6.88
CA LEU A 134 -6.46 9.11 5.45
C LEU A 134 -5.37 10.14 5.15
N GLU A 135 -5.32 11.21 5.96
CA GLU A 135 -4.44 12.34 5.73
C GLU A 135 -2.98 11.92 5.87
N THR A 136 -2.64 11.21 6.94
CA THR A 136 -1.29 10.67 7.16
C THR A 136 -0.91 9.68 6.07
N ALA A 137 -1.83 8.80 5.64
CA ALA A 137 -1.55 7.85 4.56
C ALA A 137 -1.31 8.52 3.20
N ILE A 138 -2.05 9.59 2.90
CA ILE A 138 -1.89 10.39 1.69
C ILE A 138 -0.63 11.24 1.75
N MET A 139 -0.37 11.92 2.88
CA MET A 139 0.81 12.76 3.08
C MET A 139 2.09 11.94 3.04
N ALA A 140 2.08 10.74 3.63
CA ALA A 140 3.23 9.84 3.58
C ALA A 140 3.59 9.41 2.15
N TYR A 141 2.63 9.49 1.21
CA TYR A 141 2.84 9.11 -0.18
C TYR A 141 3.05 10.32 -1.13
N GLN A 142 2.82 11.55 -0.67
CA GLN A 142 2.85 12.77 -1.49
C GLN A 142 4.26 13.36 -1.63
#